data_AF-A0A7M5WIH2-F1
#
_entry.id   AF-A0A7M5WIH2-F1
#
_cell.length_a   1.000
_cell.length_b   1.000
_cell.length_c   1.000
_cell.angle_alpha   90.00
_cell.angle_beta   90.00
_cell.angle_gamma   90.00
#
_symmetry.space_group_name_H-M   'P 1'
#
loop_
_entity.id
_entity.type
_entity.pdbx_description
1 polymer ?
#
loop_
_entity_poly.entity_id
_entity_poly.type
_entity_poly.pdbx_seq_one_letter_code
_entity_poly.pdbx_strand_id
1 'polypeptide(L)'
;ATNLKRKNYYKNNCEDKKIYYEKTKDKRKEYFAKTKDLRKEKQKEYYEKNKEQIKAQQRERNHEKTKDLRKEKQKEYYEKNKEKIKAQQRERNHDKTKDLRKEKQKKYYEKNKEQIKAQQRERNHEKTKDLRKEKQKEYYEKNKEKIKAQQRERNHAKKRQNTEKNGDFLGDKFHKKLEMTIFQCNTCKEGWPLCKTPNDKSNYECVRCKKDKTQPKKFSIENDMIPSKVPLELQGLTQVEEMLIARAFPVIQVYTKPNGGQKAYKGHVLTLPRDVQHIANVLPRYPSDIPVIVFKIDGKDNRSRDLRVRRQKVLDALVWLTGKNSMGEPNNPSSISKEYVTNTIQ
;
A
#
# COMPACT_ATOMS: atom_id res chain seq x y z
N ALA A 1 52.81 -84.13 45.88
CA ALA A 1 54.01 -83.78 45.08
C ALA A 1 53.80 -82.68 44.02
N THR A 2 52.58 -82.45 43.53
CA THR A 2 52.26 -81.57 42.38
C THR A 2 52.21 -80.06 42.69
N ASN A 3 51.86 -79.66 43.92
CA ASN A 3 51.75 -78.24 44.31
C ASN A 3 53.12 -77.55 44.51
N LEU A 4 54.14 -78.33 44.94
CA LEU A 4 55.50 -77.85 45.15
C LEU A 4 56.24 -77.60 43.82
N LYS A 5 56.03 -78.47 42.82
CA LYS A 5 56.55 -78.28 41.45
C LYS A 5 55.93 -77.04 40.77
N ARG A 6 54.64 -76.76 41.01
CA ARG A 6 53.95 -75.57 40.49
C ARG A 6 54.43 -74.26 41.15
N LYS A 7 54.63 -74.25 42.47
CA LYS A 7 55.22 -73.10 43.19
C LYS A 7 56.67 -72.82 42.75
N ASN A 8 57.51 -73.85 42.60
CA ASN A 8 58.89 -73.67 42.10
C ASN A 8 58.92 -73.23 40.63
N TYR A 9 58.00 -73.70 39.78
CA TYR A 9 57.86 -73.20 38.41
C TYR A 9 57.52 -71.69 38.36
N TYR A 10 56.55 -71.22 39.16
CA TYR A 10 56.21 -69.78 39.21
C TYR A 10 57.30 -68.93 39.88
N LYS A 11 58.04 -69.49 40.85
CA LYS A 11 59.12 -68.78 41.54
C LYS A 11 60.36 -68.64 40.65
N ASN A 12 60.78 -69.73 39.99
CA ASN A 12 61.88 -69.71 39.03
C ASN A 12 61.55 -68.82 37.82
N ASN A 13 60.31 -68.85 37.31
CA ASN A 13 59.88 -67.99 36.20
C ASN A 13 59.81 -66.49 36.61
N CYS A 14 59.58 -66.20 37.89
CA CYS A 14 59.67 -64.84 38.46
C CYS A 14 61.13 -64.37 38.60
N GLU A 15 62.04 -65.28 38.99
CA GLU A 15 63.47 -65.03 39.09
C GLU A 15 64.14 -64.89 37.72
N ASP A 16 63.78 -65.73 36.74
CA ASP A 16 64.21 -65.62 35.34
C ASP A 16 63.71 -64.32 34.70
N LYS A 17 62.47 -63.90 34.97
CA LYS A 17 61.95 -62.58 34.58
C LYS A 17 62.77 -61.45 35.19
N LYS A 18 63.14 -61.55 36.48
CA LYS A 18 63.99 -60.55 37.14
C LYS A 18 65.37 -60.48 36.49
N ILE A 19 66.02 -61.61 36.22
CA ILE A 19 67.34 -61.67 35.56
C ILE A 19 67.25 -61.09 34.14
N TYR A 20 66.19 -61.39 33.38
CA TYR A 20 65.94 -60.82 32.06
C TYR A 20 65.70 -59.30 32.12
N TYR A 21 64.90 -58.81 33.07
CA TYR A 21 64.67 -57.37 33.26
C TYR A 21 65.93 -56.62 33.70
N GLU A 22 66.82 -57.25 34.48
CA GLU A 22 68.09 -56.67 34.90
C GLU A 22 69.10 -56.63 33.74
N LYS A 23 69.23 -57.73 32.97
CA LYS A 23 70.10 -57.79 31.78
C LYS A 23 69.66 -56.85 30.65
N THR A 24 68.37 -56.60 30.51
CA THR A 24 67.83 -55.68 29.50
C THR A 24 67.60 -54.26 30.02
N LYS A 25 67.89 -53.99 31.30
CA LYS A 25 67.62 -52.71 31.99
C LYS A 25 68.22 -51.52 31.27
N ASP A 26 69.48 -51.62 30.86
CA ASP A 26 70.18 -50.49 30.23
C ASP A 26 69.74 -50.29 28.78
N LYS A 27 69.52 -51.37 28.01
CA LYS A 27 68.88 -51.30 26.68
C LYS A 27 67.46 -50.71 26.73
N ARG A 28 66.69 -51.03 27.78
CA ARG A 28 65.34 -50.47 28.00
C ARG A 28 65.41 -48.99 28.37
N LYS A 29 66.33 -48.60 29.24
CA LYS A 29 66.57 -47.19 29.60
C LYS A 29 66.99 -46.38 28.37
N GLU A 30 67.86 -46.94 27.52
CA GLU A 30 68.28 -46.29 26.27
C GLU A 30 67.12 -46.17 25.28
N TYR A 31 66.31 -47.22 25.11
CA TYR A 31 65.09 -47.19 24.30
C TYR A 31 64.07 -46.17 24.84
N PHE A 32 63.83 -46.14 26.17
CA PHE A 32 62.93 -45.17 26.80
C PHE A 32 63.47 -43.73 26.71
N ALA A 33 64.79 -43.55 26.70
CA ALA A 33 65.42 -42.24 26.48
C ALA A 33 65.25 -41.80 25.01
N LYS A 34 65.55 -42.68 24.04
CA LYS A 34 65.40 -42.40 22.60
C LYS A 34 63.93 -42.17 22.17
N THR A 35 62.98 -42.84 22.81
CA THR A 35 61.52 -42.69 22.51
C THR A 35 60.78 -41.73 23.46
N LYS A 36 61.50 -41.08 24.39
CA LYS A 36 60.93 -40.17 25.41
C LYS A 36 60.16 -39.02 24.79
N ASP A 37 60.78 -38.36 23.83
CA ASP A 37 60.21 -37.16 23.21
C ASP A 37 59.06 -37.53 22.26
N LEU A 38 59.21 -38.62 21.49
CA LEU A 38 58.15 -39.17 20.65
C LEU A 38 56.89 -39.59 21.47
N ARG A 39 57.07 -40.15 22.67
CA ARG A 39 55.95 -40.47 23.58
C ARG A 39 55.31 -39.22 24.17
N LYS A 40 56.11 -38.22 24.58
CA LYS A 40 55.58 -36.95 25.07
C LYS A 40 54.78 -36.23 23.99
N GLU A 41 55.24 -36.31 22.74
CA GLU A 41 54.56 -35.71 21.59
C GLU A 41 53.24 -36.43 21.28
N LYS A 42 53.22 -37.77 21.20
CA LYS A 42 51.98 -38.55 21.07
C LYS A 42 51.01 -38.35 22.23
N GLN A 43 51.52 -38.20 23.46
CA GLN A 43 50.70 -37.93 24.64
C GLN A 43 50.09 -36.53 24.57
N LYS A 44 50.86 -35.51 24.16
CA LYS A 44 50.34 -34.15 23.91
C LYS A 44 49.29 -34.14 22.81
N GLU A 45 49.51 -34.85 21.71
CA GLU A 45 48.55 -34.93 20.60
C GLU A 45 47.24 -35.60 21.03
N TYR A 46 47.32 -36.69 21.81
CA TYR A 46 46.15 -37.33 22.41
C TYR A 46 45.40 -36.39 23.37
N TYR A 47 46.13 -35.64 24.21
CA TYR A 47 45.53 -34.69 25.14
C TYR A 47 44.90 -33.49 24.44
N GLU A 48 45.47 -32.96 23.35
CA GLU A 48 44.85 -31.89 22.56
C GLU A 48 43.60 -32.38 21.84
N LYS A 49 43.65 -33.56 21.18
CA LYS A 49 42.49 -34.13 20.48
C LYS A 49 41.31 -34.43 21.41
N ASN A 50 41.58 -34.82 22.66
CA ASN A 50 40.54 -35.19 23.64
C ASN A 50 40.30 -34.13 24.73
N LYS A 51 40.91 -32.94 24.61
CA LYS A 51 40.89 -31.86 25.63
C LYS A 51 39.48 -31.41 25.97
N GLU A 52 38.64 -31.24 24.95
CA GLU A 52 37.25 -30.80 25.07
C GLU A 52 36.39 -31.87 25.77
N GLN A 53 36.52 -33.15 25.38
CA GLN A 53 35.78 -34.25 26.01
C GLN A 53 36.15 -34.46 27.48
N ILE A 54 37.44 -34.41 27.81
CA ILE A 54 37.89 -34.55 29.21
C ILE A 54 37.37 -33.40 30.07
N LYS A 55 37.41 -32.16 29.56
CA LYS A 55 36.86 -30.99 30.26
C LYS A 55 35.34 -31.05 30.38
N ALA A 56 34.63 -31.56 29.37
CA ALA A 56 33.18 -31.72 29.40
C ALA A 56 32.74 -32.72 30.48
N GLN A 57 33.34 -33.92 30.53
CA GLN A 57 33.05 -34.92 31.56
C GLN A 57 33.37 -34.42 32.98
N GLN A 58 34.40 -33.57 33.14
CA GLN A 58 34.77 -33.01 34.44
C GLN A 58 33.83 -31.87 34.88
N ARG A 59 33.24 -31.12 33.93
CA ARG A 59 32.20 -30.11 34.20
C ARG A 59 30.88 -30.76 34.59
N GLU A 60 30.47 -31.79 33.89
CA GLU A 60 29.22 -32.54 34.14
C GLU A 60 29.23 -33.19 35.53
N ARG A 61 30.34 -33.85 35.90
CA ARG A 61 30.50 -34.47 37.23
C ARG A 61 30.48 -33.47 38.40
N ASN A 62 30.93 -32.22 38.16
CA ASN A 62 31.04 -31.20 39.20
C ASN A 62 29.85 -30.22 39.28
N HIS A 63 29.03 -30.10 38.23
CA HIS A 63 28.00 -29.05 38.17
C HIS A 63 26.61 -29.53 38.62
N GLU A 64 26.32 -30.83 38.58
CA GLU A 64 24.92 -31.28 38.63
C GLU A 64 24.42 -31.80 39.99
N LYS A 65 25.31 -32.05 40.98
CA LYS A 65 24.87 -32.59 42.30
C LYS A 65 25.15 -31.72 43.53
N THR A 66 25.98 -30.68 43.44
CA THR A 66 26.50 -29.97 44.64
C THR A 66 26.11 -28.50 44.77
N LYS A 67 25.72 -27.83 43.67
CA LYS A 67 25.41 -26.39 43.70
C LYS A 67 23.96 -26.11 44.11
N ASP A 68 23.03 -26.93 43.64
CA ASP A 68 21.60 -26.70 43.86
C ASP A 68 21.14 -27.19 45.24
N LEU A 69 21.62 -28.36 45.68
CA LEU A 69 21.38 -28.87 47.05
C LEU A 69 21.88 -27.92 48.15
N ARG A 70 22.97 -27.19 47.88
CA ARG A 70 23.58 -26.25 48.85
C ARG A 70 22.82 -24.93 48.92
N LYS A 71 22.32 -24.44 47.77
CA LYS A 71 21.46 -23.24 47.71
C LYS A 71 20.10 -23.48 48.37
N GLU A 72 19.56 -24.68 48.22
CA GLU A 72 18.26 -25.05 48.79
C GLU A 72 18.31 -25.15 50.32
N LYS A 73 19.32 -25.87 50.87
CA LYS A 73 19.54 -25.91 52.33
C LYS A 73 19.84 -24.53 52.94
N GLN A 74 20.55 -23.67 52.21
CA GLN A 74 20.86 -22.32 52.70
C GLN A 74 19.60 -21.43 52.72
N LYS A 75 18.72 -21.53 51.72
CA LYS A 75 17.43 -20.83 51.73
C LYS A 75 16.54 -21.29 52.89
N GLU A 76 16.46 -22.59 53.13
CA GLU A 76 15.65 -23.15 54.22
C GLU A 76 16.13 -22.69 55.61
N TYR A 77 17.45 -22.65 55.84
CA TYR A 77 18.03 -22.12 57.07
C TYR A 77 17.71 -20.62 57.28
N TYR A 78 17.79 -19.82 56.21
CA TYR A 78 17.54 -18.39 56.28
C TYR A 78 16.06 -18.05 56.50
N GLU A 79 15.13 -18.82 55.93
CA GLU A 79 13.70 -18.62 56.22
C GLU A 79 13.36 -18.94 57.67
N LYS A 80 13.85 -20.07 58.20
CA LYS A 80 13.55 -20.49 59.58
C LYS A 80 14.13 -19.56 60.65
N ASN A 81 15.22 -18.83 60.36
CA ASN A 81 15.90 -17.96 61.34
C ASN A 81 15.79 -16.45 61.03
N LYS A 82 14.99 -16.06 60.04
CA LYS A 82 14.84 -14.67 59.55
C LYS A 82 14.47 -13.67 60.65
N GLU A 83 13.54 -14.03 61.52
CA GLU A 83 13.04 -13.16 62.60
C GLU A 83 14.05 -13.02 63.74
N LYS A 84 14.75 -14.11 64.12
CA LYS A 84 15.81 -14.07 65.16
C LYS A 84 17.00 -13.21 64.75
N ILE A 85 17.45 -13.31 63.49
CA ILE A 85 18.58 -12.51 63.00
C ILE A 85 18.20 -11.01 62.96
N LYS A 86 16.98 -10.68 62.53
CA LYS A 86 16.50 -9.29 62.50
C LYS A 86 16.31 -8.71 63.90
N ALA A 87 15.83 -9.49 64.87
CA ALA A 87 15.67 -9.04 66.26
C ALA A 87 17.03 -8.72 66.91
N GLN A 88 18.01 -9.61 66.78
CA GLN A 88 19.37 -9.43 67.34
C GLN A 88 20.14 -8.25 66.70
N GLN A 89 19.80 -7.90 65.45
CA GLN A 89 20.39 -6.77 64.73
C GLN A 89 19.69 -5.45 65.03
N ARG A 90 18.41 -5.48 65.43
CA ARG A 90 17.68 -4.32 65.95
C ARG A 90 18.13 -3.96 67.36
N GLU A 91 18.36 -4.96 68.22
CA GLU A 91 18.80 -4.78 69.60
C GLU A 91 20.24 -4.24 69.68
N ARG A 92 21.17 -4.73 68.83
CA ARG A 92 22.54 -4.17 68.74
C ARG A 92 22.60 -2.73 68.22
N ASN A 93 21.59 -2.28 67.47
CA ASN A 93 21.57 -0.95 66.84
C ASN A 93 20.76 0.10 67.63
N HIS A 94 20.14 -0.29 68.74
CA HIS A 94 19.45 0.65 69.63
C HIS A 94 20.33 0.95 70.87
N ASP A 95 20.62 2.23 71.09
CA ASP A 95 20.45 2.90 72.39
C ASP A 95 21.55 3.44 73.33
N LYS A 96 22.83 3.62 72.97
CA LYS A 96 23.70 4.51 73.79
C LYS A 96 24.60 5.51 73.05
N THR A 97 24.86 5.33 71.76
CA THR A 97 25.89 6.13 71.05
C THR A 97 25.33 7.16 70.06
N LYS A 98 24.06 7.04 69.67
CA LYS A 98 23.44 7.87 68.63
C LYS A 98 23.02 9.25 69.16
N ASP A 99 22.49 9.31 70.38
CA ASP A 99 21.97 10.55 70.94
C ASP A 99 23.09 11.43 71.54
N LEU A 100 24.11 10.83 72.16
CA LEU A 100 25.34 11.54 72.57
C LEU A 100 26.10 12.17 71.38
N ARG A 101 26.07 11.51 70.22
CA ARG A 101 26.71 12.00 68.98
C ARG A 101 25.90 13.12 68.34
N LYS A 102 24.57 13.02 68.32
CA LYS A 102 23.68 14.10 67.85
C LYS A 102 23.82 15.35 68.73
N GLU A 103 23.96 15.19 70.04
CA GLU A 103 24.10 16.33 70.96
C GLU A 103 25.46 17.04 70.82
N LYS A 104 26.56 16.28 70.70
CA LYS A 104 27.88 16.84 70.36
C LYS A 104 27.90 17.53 68.99
N GLN A 105 27.23 16.95 68.00
CA GLN A 105 27.14 17.50 66.65
C GLN A 105 26.29 18.79 66.61
N LYS A 106 25.22 18.88 67.42
CA LYS A 106 24.44 20.11 67.63
C LYS A 106 25.29 21.22 68.24
N LYS A 107 26.00 20.96 69.35
CA LYS A 107 26.88 21.93 70.03
C LYS A 107 28.01 22.44 69.13
N TYR A 108 28.59 21.57 68.30
CA TYR A 108 29.59 21.95 67.30
C TYR A 108 28.99 22.84 66.19
N TYR A 109 27.80 22.49 65.68
CA TYR A 109 27.12 23.27 64.66
C TYR A 109 26.66 24.63 65.15
N GLU A 110 26.26 24.76 66.42
CA GLU A 110 25.87 26.03 67.02
C GLU A 110 27.06 26.98 67.16
N LYS A 111 28.21 26.47 67.62
CA LYS A 111 29.44 27.27 67.76
C LYS A 111 30.09 27.69 66.45
N ASN A 112 29.98 26.88 65.40
CA ASN A 112 30.63 27.13 64.09
C ASN A 112 29.65 27.56 62.98
N LYS A 113 28.39 27.85 63.33
CA LYS A 113 27.30 28.18 62.38
C LYS A 113 27.64 29.35 61.46
N GLU A 114 28.22 30.41 62.02
CA GLU A 114 28.59 31.63 61.31
C GLU A 114 29.78 31.39 60.37
N GLN A 115 30.84 30.71 60.82
CA GLN A 115 32.01 30.37 59.99
C GLN A 115 31.69 29.43 58.83
N ILE A 116 30.85 28.40 59.06
CA ILE A 116 30.43 27.46 58.01
C ILE A 116 29.58 28.19 56.95
N LYS A 117 28.69 29.09 57.38
CA LYS A 117 27.89 29.92 56.47
C LYS A 117 28.75 30.93 55.70
N ALA A 118 29.76 31.52 56.33
CA ALA A 118 30.71 32.42 55.67
C ALA A 118 31.54 31.69 54.60
N GLN A 119 32.11 30.52 54.92
CA GLN A 119 32.83 29.68 53.96
C GLN A 119 31.93 29.16 52.83
N GLN A 120 30.66 28.85 53.09
CA GLN A 120 29.71 28.47 52.03
C GLN A 120 29.31 29.65 51.15
N ARG A 121 29.20 30.87 51.70
CA ARG A 121 28.93 32.10 50.93
C ARG A 121 30.12 32.46 50.06
N GLU A 122 31.35 32.33 50.56
CA GLU A 122 32.58 32.57 49.82
C GLU A 122 32.79 31.54 48.68
N ARG A 123 32.48 30.26 48.93
CA ARG A 123 32.52 29.20 47.90
C ARG A 123 31.42 29.33 46.84
N ASN A 124 30.35 30.07 47.14
CA ASN A 124 29.21 30.32 46.24
C ASN A 124 29.19 31.74 45.63
N HIS A 125 30.15 32.62 45.95
CA HIS A 125 30.17 33.97 45.40
C HIS A 125 30.77 34.01 43.98
N GLU A 126 30.02 34.64 43.07
CA GLU A 126 30.31 34.99 41.66
C GLU A 126 30.73 33.89 40.66
N LYS A 127 31.82 33.14 40.90
CA LYS A 127 32.54 32.45 39.80
C LYS A 127 31.80 31.28 39.14
N THR A 128 30.73 30.75 39.75
CA THR A 128 30.08 29.50 39.28
C THR A 128 28.74 29.74 38.56
N LYS A 129 28.07 30.87 38.81
CA LYS A 129 26.77 31.21 38.18
C LYS A 129 26.96 31.80 36.79
N ASP A 130 27.95 32.68 36.65
CA ASP A 130 28.23 33.34 35.37
C ASP A 130 28.93 32.39 34.40
N LEU A 131 29.88 31.58 34.86
CA LEU A 131 30.51 30.53 34.04
C LEU A 131 29.50 29.49 33.50
N ARG A 132 28.45 29.20 34.27
CA ARG A 132 27.39 28.27 33.86
C ARG A 132 26.44 28.90 32.84
N LYS A 133 26.08 30.18 33.03
CA LYS A 133 25.32 30.96 32.04
C LYS A 133 26.12 31.14 30.75
N GLU A 134 27.43 31.35 30.85
CA GLU A 134 28.33 31.53 29.73
C GLU A 134 28.50 30.24 28.94
N LYS A 135 28.74 29.09 29.60
CA LYS A 135 28.71 27.77 28.95
C LYS A 135 27.36 27.44 28.32
N GLN A 136 26.25 27.86 28.92
CA GLN A 136 24.92 27.64 28.36
C GLN A 136 24.67 28.52 27.14
N LYS A 137 25.12 29.78 27.15
CA LYS A 137 25.12 30.68 25.97
C LYS A 137 26.00 30.14 24.86
N GLU A 138 27.21 29.67 25.18
CA GLU A 138 28.15 29.09 24.23
C GLU A 138 27.58 27.82 23.58
N TYR A 139 26.95 26.95 24.37
CA TYR A 139 26.22 25.78 23.86
C TYR A 139 25.06 26.18 22.95
N TYR A 140 24.31 27.22 23.32
CA TYR A 140 23.20 27.72 22.52
C TYR A 140 23.65 28.37 21.22
N GLU A 141 24.73 29.16 21.21
CA GLU A 141 25.31 29.74 19.99
C GLU A 141 25.86 28.64 19.07
N LYS A 142 26.64 27.69 19.62
CA LYS A 142 27.18 26.55 18.84
C LYS A 142 26.10 25.65 18.25
N ASN A 143 24.92 25.55 18.86
CA ASN A 143 23.83 24.67 18.41
C ASN A 143 22.58 25.41 17.92
N LYS A 144 22.63 26.73 17.78
CA LYS A 144 21.50 27.61 17.42
C LYS A 144 20.80 27.17 16.14
N GLU A 145 21.60 26.91 15.11
CA GLU A 145 21.09 26.49 13.80
C GLU A 145 20.50 25.08 13.84
N LYS A 146 21.10 24.15 14.58
CA LYS A 146 20.54 22.79 14.77
C LYS A 146 19.20 22.82 15.49
N ILE A 147 19.08 23.61 16.57
CA ILE A 147 17.84 23.75 17.32
C ILE A 147 16.75 24.38 16.44
N LYS A 148 17.07 25.46 15.72
CA LYS A 148 16.14 26.10 14.77
C LYS A 148 15.74 25.15 13.64
N ALA A 149 16.67 24.38 13.09
CA ALA A 149 16.39 23.39 12.04
C ALA A 149 15.43 22.30 12.55
N GLN A 150 15.69 21.74 13.72
CA GLN A 150 14.83 20.73 14.34
C GLN A 150 13.43 21.28 14.64
N GLN A 151 13.33 22.54 15.04
CA GLN A 151 12.05 23.21 15.30
C GLN A 151 11.28 23.50 14.00
N ARG A 152 11.97 23.90 12.93
CA ARG A 152 11.39 24.05 11.58
C ARG A 152 10.89 22.73 11.03
N GLU A 153 11.66 21.66 11.19
CA GLU A 153 11.31 20.31 10.75
C GLU A 153 10.06 19.80 11.50
N ARG A 154 10.00 20.00 12.82
CA ARG A 154 8.82 19.68 13.64
C ARG A 154 7.59 20.48 13.22
N ASN A 155 7.76 21.76 12.87
CA ASN A 155 6.68 22.59 12.35
C ASN A 155 6.22 22.16 10.95
N HIS A 156 7.15 21.81 10.06
CA HIS A 156 6.83 21.25 8.74
C HIS A 156 6.11 19.90 8.84
N ALA A 157 6.53 19.01 9.75
CA ALA A 157 5.87 17.73 10.00
C ALA A 157 4.44 17.92 10.53
N LYS A 158 4.23 18.85 11.48
CA LYS A 158 2.88 19.23 11.94
C LYS A 158 2.03 19.81 10.82
N LYS A 159 2.62 20.65 9.96
CA LYS A 159 1.91 21.24 8.82
C LYS A 159 1.50 20.16 7.81
N ARG A 160 2.39 19.21 7.50
CA ARG A 160 2.12 18.05 6.65
C ARG A 160 0.97 17.19 7.16
N GLN A 161 1.01 16.80 8.44
CA GLN A 161 -0.08 16.04 9.06
C GLN A 161 -1.43 16.77 9.04
N ASN A 162 -1.43 18.09 9.25
CA ASN A 162 -2.66 18.89 9.14
C ASN A 162 -3.16 19.01 7.70
N THR A 163 -2.27 19.14 6.70
CA THR A 163 -2.66 19.19 5.29
C THR A 163 -3.18 17.86 4.77
N GLU A 164 -2.60 16.73 5.21
CA GLU A 164 -3.09 15.38 4.85
C GLU A 164 -4.48 15.15 5.43
N LYS A 165 -4.68 15.38 6.75
CA LYS A 165 -6.00 15.22 7.39
C LYS A 165 -7.08 16.14 6.83
N ASN A 166 -6.73 17.38 6.47
CA ASN A 166 -7.69 18.31 5.86
C ASN A 166 -7.93 18.02 4.37
N GLY A 167 -6.91 17.54 3.65
CA GLY A 167 -7.00 17.16 2.24
C GLY A 167 -7.98 16.01 2.02
N ASP A 168 -7.87 14.96 2.84
CA ASP A 168 -8.78 13.81 2.79
C ASP A 168 -10.23 14.20 3.11
N PHE A 169 -10.43 15.04 4.14
CA PHE A 169 -11.76 15.54 4.51
C PHE A 169 -12.41 16.42 3.43
N LEU A 170 -11.62 17.25 2.73
CA LEU A 170 -12.11 18.04 1.60
C LEU A 170 -12.39 17.17 0.37
N GLY A 171 -11.54 16.17 0.11
CA GLY A 171 -11.74 15.17 -0.94
C GLY A 171 -13.04 14.39 -0.72
N ASP A 172 -13.26 13.85 0.47
CA ASP A 172 -14.47 13.10 0.81
C ASP A 172 -15.74 13.95 0.69
N LYS A 173 -15.70 15.21 1.13
CA LYS A 173 -16.81 16.16 0.93
C LYS A 173 -17.08 16.46 -0.53
N PHE A 174 -16.04 16.52 -1.36
CA PHE A 174 -16.16 16.73 -2.79
C PHE A 174 -16.79 15.51 -3.48
N HIS A 175 -16.27 14.30 -3.21
CA HIS A 175 -16.80 13.06 -3.75
C HIS A 175 -18.26 12.83 -3.34
N LYS A 176 -18.61 13.06 -2.07
CA LYS A 176 -19.99 12.94 -1.59
C LYS A 176 -20.95 13.96 -2.21
N LYS A 177 -20.46 15.13 -2.64
CA LYS A 177 -21.26 16.11 -3.40
C LYS A 177 -21.41 15.76 -4.88
N LEU A 178 -20.51 14.93 -5.41
CA LEU A 178 -20.55 14.42 -6.78
C LEU A 178 -21.33 13.11 -6.93
N GLU A 179 -21.79 12.52 -5.83
CA GLU A 179 -22.75 11.41 -5.87
C GLU A 179 -24.06 11.87 -6.48
N MET A 180 -24.20 11.63 -7.80
CA MET A 180 -25.40 11.93 -8.56
C MET A 180 -26.12 10.64 -8.90
N THR A 181 -27.43 10.67 -8.76
CA THR A 181 -28.31 9.58 -9.20
C THR A 181 -29.08 10.05 -10.43
N ILE A 182 -29.12 9.23 -11.47
CA ILE A 182 -29.81 9.56 -12.72
C ILE A 182 -31.29 9.23 -12.54
N PHE A 183 -32.15 10.21 -12.76
CA PHE A 183 -33.61 10.04 -12.77
C PHE A 183 -34.17 10.33 -14.14
N GLN A 184 -35.06 9.46 -14.61
CA GLN A 184 -35.71 9.63 -15.90
C GLN A 184 -36.96 10.50 -15.75
N CYS A 185 -37.05 11.57 -16.55
CA CYS A 185 -38.23 12.43 -16.57
C CYS A 185 -39.41 11.72 -17.24
N ASN A 186 -40.60 11.77 -16.66
CA ASN A 186 -41.78 11.14 -17.27
C ASN A 186 -42.29 11.84 -18.53
N THR A 187 -42.06 13.15 -18.65
CA THR A 187 -42.50 13.92 -19.81
C THR A 187 -41.57 13.73 -21.00
N CYS A 188 -40.28 14.06 -20.86
CA CYS A 188 -39.31 13.99 -21.97
C CYS A 188 -38.48 12.70 -22.07
N LYS A 189 -38.62 11.78 -21.11
CA LYS A 189 -37.88 10.51 -21.02
C LYS A 189 -36.35 10.64 -20.98
N GLU A 190 -35.80 11.85 -20.91
CA GLU A 190 -34.38 12.11 -20.69
C GLU A 190 -33.94 11.77 -19.26
N GLY A 191 -32.71 11.27 -19.11
CA GLY A 191 -32.07 11.00 -17.82
C GLY A 191 -31.38 12.25 -17.28
N TRP A 192 -31.82 12.71 -16.10
CA TRP A 192 -31.29 13.89 -15.43
C TRP A 192 -30.45 13.47 -14.21
N PRO A 193 -29.17 13.83 -14.16
CA PRO A 193 -28.34 13.57 -13.00
C PRO A 193 -28.72 14.54 -11.88
N LEU A 194 -29.11 14.02 -10.72
CA LEU A 194 -29.51 14.82 -9.56
C LEU A 194 -28.66 14.47 -8.34
N CYS A 195 -28.19 15.51 -7.64
CA CYS A 195 -27.53 15.37 -6.34
C CYS A 195 -28.53 15.11 -5.20
N LYS A 196 -29.83 15.30 -5.44
CA LYS A 196 -30.91 15.07 -4.47
C LYS A 196 -31.99 14.23 -5.09
N THR A 197 -32.45 13.21 -4.38
CA THR A 197 -33.58 12.39 -4.78
C THR A 197 -34.84 13.27 -4.87
N PRO A 198 -35.58 13.25 -6.00
CA PRO A 198 -36.87 13.91 -6.09
C PRO A 198 -37.85 13.42 -5.04
N ASN A 199 -38.79 14.28 -4.63
CA ASN A 199 -39.87 13.90 -3.70
C ASN A 199 -40.74 12.77 -4.26
N ASP A 200 -41.04 12.80 -5.56
CA ASP A 200 -41.73 11.73 -6.27
C ASP A 200 -40.78 11.09 -7.28
N LYS A 201 -40.28 9.90 -6.95
CA LYS A 201 -39.36 9.14 -7.82
C LYS A 201 -40.09 8.52 -9.01
N SER A 202 -41.36 8.16 -8.83
CA SER A 202 -42.17 7.47 -9.83
C SER A 202 -42.76 8.44 -10.85
N ASN A 203 -43.08 9.66 -10.41
CA ASN A 203 -43.58 10.73 -11.25
C ASN A 203 -42.63 11.91 -11.37
N TYR A 204 -41.34 11.63 -11.54
CA TYR A 204 -40.33 12.67 -11.67
C TYR A 204 -40.54 13.48 -12.96
N GLU A 205 -40.64 14.80 -12.80
CA GLU A 205 -40.64 15.75 -13.93
C GLU A 205 -39.44 16.70 -13.81
N CYS A 206 -38.67 16.83 -14.89
CA CYS A 206 -37.52 17.72 -14.92
C CYS A 206 -37.94 19.20 -14.92
N VAL A 207 -37.04 20.08 -14.49
CA VAL A 207 -37.31 21.52 -14.39
C VAL A 207 -37.73 22.13 -15.73
N ARG A 208 -37.18 21.64 -16.85
CA ARG A 208 -37.54 22.08 -18.20
C ARG A 208 -39.01 21.78 -18.51
N CYS A 209 -39.44 20.53 -18.31
CA CYS A 209 -40.83 20.11 -18.56
C CYS A 209 -41.83 20.70 -17.56
N LYS A 210 -41.41 20.91 -16.31
CA LYS A 210 -42.25 21.54 -15.27
C LYS A 210 -42.53 23.02 -15.56
N LYS A 211 -41.58 23.72 -16.18
CA LYS A 211 -41.72 25.13 -16.59
C LYS A 211 -42.48 25.29 -17.90
N ASP A 212 -42.59 24.24 -18.70
CA ASP A 212 -43.29 24.27 -19.97
C ASP A 212 -44.80 24.26 -19.74
N LYS A 213 -45.47 25.32 -20.21
CA LYS A 213 -46.92 25.52 -20.12
C LYS A 213 -47.66 25.17 -21.41
N THR A 214 -46.94 24.74 -22.45
CA THR A 214 -47.55 24.34 -23.71
C THR A 214 -48.32 23.03 -23.56
N GLN A 215 -49.41 22.90 -24.33
CA GLN A 215 -50.18 21.66 -24.46
C GLN A 215 -50.40 21.35 -25.95
N PRO A 216 -49.87 20.22 -26.47
CA PRO A 216 -49.01 19.25 -25.79
C PRO A 216 -47.65 19.87 -25.39
N LYS A 217 -46.98 19.29 -24.38
CA LYS A 217 -45.68 19.79 -23.92
C LYS A 217 -44.63 19.59 -25.01
N LYS A 218 -43.71 20.55 -25.16
CA LYS A 218 -42.77 20.58 -26.30
C LYS A 218 -41.97 19.29 -26.47
N PHE A 219 -41.51 18.69 -25.38
CA PHE A 219 -40.64 17.51 -25.38
C PHE A 219 -41.38 16.22 -24.99
N SER A 220 -42.70 16.22 -24.98
CA SER A 220 -43.46 15.05 -24.57
C SER A 220 -43.72 14.09 -25.71
N ILE A 221 -44.24 12.91 -25.36
CA ILE A 221 -44.59 11.88 -26.34
C ILE A 221 -45.76 12.31 -27.22
N GLU A 222 -46.68 13.11 -26.66
CA GLU A 222 -47.83 13.67 -27.37
C GLU A 222 -47.43 14.71 -28.42
N ASN A 223 -46.19 15.22 -28.38
CA ASN A 223 -45.63 16.11 -29.40
C ASN A 223 -44.58 15.40 -30.28
N ASP A 224 -44.63 14.06 -30.37
CA ASP A 224 -43.75 13.22 -31.19
C ASP A 224 -42.24 13.43 -30.99
N MET A 225 -41.83 13.97 -29.83
CA MET A 225 -40.42 14.25 -29.55
C MET A 225 -39.64 13.06 -29.00
N ILE A 226 -40.33 11.96 -28.71
CA ILE A 226 -39.70 10.74 -28.24
C ILE A 226 -39.67 9.77 -29.41
N PRO A 227 -38.50 9.48 -29.99
CA PRO A 227 -38.40 8.60 -31.14
C PRO A 227 -38.93 7.22 -30.78
N SER A 228 -39.79 6.69 -31.63
CA SER A 228 -40.26 5.32 -31.53
C SER A 228 -39.13 4.34 -31.82
N LYS A 229 -39.36 3.06 -31.49
CA LYS A 229 -38.39 2.01 -31.85
C LYS A 229 -38.27 1.95 -33.37
N VAL A 230 -37.04 1.85 -33.85
CA VAL A 230 -36.77 1.67 -35.27
C VAL A 230 -37.46 0.38 -35.74
N PRO A 231 -38.27 0.41 -36.81
CA PRO A 231 -38.90 -0.77 -37.40
C PRO A 231 -37.90 -1.84 -37.79
N LEU A 232 -38.29 -3.13 -37.77
CA LEU A 232 -37.39 -4.26 -38.03
C LEU A 232 -36.71 -4.18 -39.41
N GLU A 233 -37.42 -3.64 -40.39
CA GLU A 233 -37.00 -3.48 -41.78
C GLU A 233 -35.94 -2.38 -41.94
N LEU A 234 -35.96 -1.38 -41.05
CA LEU A 234 -34.98 -0.28 -41.01
C LEU A 234 -33.83 -0.55 -40.04
N GLN A 235 -33.94 -1.59 -39.20
CA GLN A 235 -32.87 -1.95 -38.26
C GLN A 235 -31.65 -2.54 -38.98
N GLY A 236 -30.47 -2.09 -38.55
CA GLY A 236 -29.20 -2.66 -38.98
C GLY A 236 -28.77 -2.27 -40.40
N LEU A 237 -29.36 -1.22 -40.98
CA LEU A 237 -28.81 -0.55 -42.15
C LEU A 237 -27.43 0.05 -41.80
N THR A 238 -26.48 -0.03 -42.72
CA THR A 238 -25.21 0.66 -42.59
C THR A 238 -25.41 2.15 -42.86
N GLN A 239 -24.51 3.00 -42.35
CA GLN A 239 -24.55 4.44 -42.63
C GLN A 239 -24.66 4.76 -44.13
N VAL A 240 -23.98 3.99 -44.98
CA VAL A 240 -24.04 4.18 -46.44
C VAL A 240 -25.42 3.84 -46.99
N GLU A 241 -26.03 2.76 -46.50
CA GLU A 241 -27.39 2.34 -46.90
C GLU A 241 -28.44 3.35 -46.42
N GLU A 242 -28.33 3.85 -45.18
CA GLU A 242 -29.19 4.92 -44.66
C GLU A 242 -29.09 6.18 -45.52
N MET A 243 -27.85 6.60 -45.83
CA MET A 243 -27.62 7.76 -46.70
C MET A 243 -28.17 7.54 -48.12
N LEU A 244 -28.15 6.32 -48.64
CA LEU A 244 -28.64 6.00 -49.98
C LEU A 244 -30.15 6.21 -50.10
N ILE A 245 -30.92 5.84 -49.09
CA ILE A 245 -32.40 5.94 -49.08
C ILE A 245 -32.93 7.21 -48.39
N ALA A 246 -32.06 8.03 -47.80
CA ALA A 246 -32.44 9.28 -47.14
C ALA A 246 -33.00 10.31 -48.13
N ARG A 247 -34.18 10.86 -47.82
CA ARG A 247 -34.83 11.95 -48.59
C ARG A 247 -34.25 13.34 -48.30
N ALA A 248 -33.46 13.46 -47.23
CA ALA A 248 -32.82 14.69 -46.81
C ALA A 248 -31.30 14.51 -46.82
N PHE A 249 -30.59 15.40 -47.49
CA PHE A 249 -29.14 15.39 -47.58
C PHE A 249 -28.57 16.65 -46.90
N PRO A 250 -28.05 16.52 -45.66
CA PRO A 250 -27.44 17.64 -44.97
C PRO A 250 -26.04 17.93 -45.52
N VAL A 251 -25.78 19.20 -45.83
CA VAL A 251 -24.49 19.73 -46.25
C VAL A 251 -23.94 20.60 -45.13
N ILE A 252 -22.73 20.25 -44.67
CA ILE A 252 -22.04 20.93 -43.58
C ILE A 252 -20.62 21.27 -44.02
N GLN A 253 -20.20 22.51 -43.80
CA GLN A 253 -18.82 22.92 -44.02
C GLN A 253 -17.93 22.49 -42.84
N VAL A 254 -17.08 21.50 -43.08
CA VAL A 254 -16.10 21.00 -42.11
C VAL A 254 -14.69 21.45 -42.49
N TYR A 255 -13.96 22.01 -41.54
CA TYR A 255 -12.56 22.40 -41.68
C TYR A 255 -11.68 21.74 -40.62
N THR A 256 -10.37 21.72 -40.84
CA THR A 256 -9.40 21.18 -39.87
C THR A 256 -8.79 22.35 -39.11
N LYS A 257 -8.83 22.32 -37.78
CA LYS A 257 -8.20 23.36 -36.96
C LYS A 257 -6.67 23.35 -37.19
N PRO A 258 -6.03 24.52 -37.37
CA PRO A 258 -4.59 24.60 -37.66
C PRO A 258 -3.72 23.92 -36.60
N ASN A 259 -4.09 24.10 -35.33
CA ASN A 259 -3.34 23.57 -34.20
C ASN A 259 -4.06 22.33 -33.66
N GLY A 260 -3.50 21.14 -33.92
CA GLY A 260 -3.97 19.88 -33.33
C GLY A 260 -4.87 19.02 -34.22
N GLY A 261 -5.10 19.37 -35.49
CA GLY A 261 -5.70 18.47 -36.48
C GLY A 261 -7.18 18.10 -36.24
N GLN A 262 -7.81 18.66 -35.21
CA GLN A 262 -9.21 18.39 -34.89
C GLN A 262 -10.14 18.93 -35.99
N LYS A 263 -11.12 18.15 -36.40
CA LYS A 263 -12.18 18.59 -37.32
C LYS A 263 -13.17 19.50 -36.57
N ALA A 264 -13.59 20.56 -37.22
CA ALA A 264 -14.57 21.51 -36.72
C ALA A 264 -15.51 21.94 -37.84
N TYR A 265 -16.67 22.49 -37.49
CA TYR A 265 -17.63 23.03 -38.44
C TYR A 265 -18.02 24.45 -38.04
N LYS A 266 -18.29 25.32 -39.02
CA LYS A 266 -18.76 26.70 -38.82
C LYS A 266 -19.67 27.08 -39.98
N GLY A 267 -20.70 27.88 -39.71
CA GLY A 267 -21.61 28.41 -40.71
C GLY A 267 -22.96 27.69 -40.74
N HIS A 268 -23.70 27.88 -41.82
CA HIS A 268 -25.03 27.31 -42.01
C HIS A 268 -24.96 25.82 -42.35
N VAL A 269 -25.97 25.08 -41.89
CA VAL A 269 -26.24 23.70 -42.32
C VAL A 269 -27.39 23.76 -43.33
N LEU A 270 -27.16 23.24 -44.52
CA LEU A 270 -28.18 23.21 -45.57
C LEU A 270 -28.73 21.79 -45.71
N THR A 271 -30.02 21.60 -45.50
CA THR A 271 -30.67 20.30 -45.73
C THR A 271 -31.37 20.33 -47.08
N LEU A 272 -30.82 19.61 -48.05
CA LEU A 272 -31.36 19.57 -49.42
C LEU A 272 -32.29 18.36 -49.60
N PRO A 273 -33.41 18.50 -50.31
CA PRO A 273 -34.22 17.35 -50.70
C PRO A 273 -33.44 16.50 -51.71
N ARG A 274 -33.44 15.18 -51.50
CA ARG A 274 -32.85 14.20 -52.41
C ARG A 274 -33.95 13.38 -53.08
N ASP A 275 -33.90 13.30 -54.40
CA ASP A 275 -34.77 12.38 -55.14
C ASP A 275 -34.24 10.93 -55.02
N VAL A 276 -34.96 10.12 -54.25
CA VAL A 276 -34.67 8.70 -54.03
C VAL A 276 -35.49 7.82 -55.00
N GLN A 277 -36.52 8.38 -55.64
CA GLN A 277 -37.46 7.61 -56.47
C GLN A 277 -36.75 6.98 -57.66
N HIS A 278 -35.84 7.71 -58.32
CA HIS A 278 -35.06 7.17 -59.41
C HIS A 278 -34.24 5.94 -58.99
N ILE A 279 -33.59 5.99 -57.82
CA ILE A 279 -32.81 4.87 -57.30
C ILE A 279 -33.72 3.70 -56.94
N ALA A 280 -34.87 3.96 -56.32
CA ALA A 280 -35.85 2.93 -55.97
C ALA A 280 -36.42 2.21 -57.21
N ASN A 281 -36.69 2.94 -58.29
CA ASN A 281 -37.22 2.40 -59.54
C ASN A 281 -36.20 1.57 -60.32
N VAL A 282 -34.92 1.89 -60.20
CA VAL A 282 -33.82 1.23 -60.93
C VAL A 282 -33.28 0.02 -60.17
N LEU A 283 -33.62 -0.15 -58.88
CA LEU A 283 -33.21 -1.32 -58.12
C LEU A 283 -33.97 -2.56 -58.64
N PRO A 284 -33.27 -3.65 -59.02
CA PRO A 284 -31.83 -3.88 -58.90
C PRO A 284 -30.99 -3.52 -60.14
N ARG A 285 -29.85 -2.83 -59.93
CA ARG A 285 -28.83 -2.65 -60.97
C ARG A 285 -28.05 -3.94 -61.21
N TYR A 286 -27.68 -4.22 -62.46
CA TYR A 286 -26.78 -5.31 -62.79
C TYR A 286 -25.37 -5.01 -62.25
N PRO A 287 -24.58 -6.04 -61.84
CA PRO A 287 -23.21 -5.85 -61.39
C PRO A 287 -22.32 -5.08 -62.37
N SER A 288 -22.54 -5.24 -63.68
CA SER A 288 -21.88 -4.52 -64.76
C SER A 288 -22.20 -3.03 -64.79
N ASP A 289 -23.32 -2.61 -64.21
CA ASP A 289 -23.84 -1.23 -64.25
C ASP A 289 -23.60 -0.49 -62.92
N ILE A 290 -22.88 -1.13 -61.98
CA ILE A 290 -22.54 -0.51 -60.69
C ILE A 290 -21.35 0.44 -60.90
N PRO A 291 -21.50 1.76 -60.69
CA PRO A 291 -20.38 2.68 -60.80
C PRO A 291 -19.40 2.44 -59.64
N VAL A 292 -18.27 1.79 -59.92
CA VAL A 292 -17.15 1.68 -58.98
C VAL A 292 -16.30 2.93 -59.10
N ILE A 293 -16.26 3.74 -58.05
CA ILE A 293 -15.46 4.97 -58.00
C ILE A 293 -14.22 4.71 -57.15
N VAL A 294 -13.04 4.74 -57.79
CA VAL A 294 -11.74 4.57 -57.12
C VAL A 294 -11.11 5.94 -56.92
N PHE A 295 -11.03 6.40 -55.67
CA PHE A 295 -10.31 7.62 -55.32
C PHE A 295 -8.85 7.28 -54.98
N LYS A 296 -7.90 7.81 -55.76
CA LYS A 296 -6.47 7.82 -55.44
C LYS A 296 -6.05 9.24 -55.10
N ILE A 297 -5.37 9.41 -53.97
CA ILE A 297 -4.81 10.70 -53.54
C ILE A 297 -3.29 10.60 -53.68
N ASP A 298 -2.69 11.50 -54.44
CA ASP A 298 -1.23 11.54 -54.63
C ASP A 298 -0.50 11.91 -53.34
N GLY A 299 0.60 11.21 -53.06
CA GLY A 299 1.46 11.48 -51.89
C GLY A 299 1.00 10.90 -50.55
N LYS A 300 -0.01 10.00 -50.52
CA LYS A 300 -0.41 9.24 -49.32
C LYS A 300 -0.53 7.75 -49.60
N ASP A 301 -0.36 6.93 -48.56
CA ASP A 301 -0.75 5.52 -48.59
C ASP A 301 -2.26 5.41 -48.82
N ASN A 302 -2.62 5.10 -50.07
CA ASN A 302 -3.99 4.99 -50.57
C ASN A 302 -4.68 3.73 -50.04
N ARG A 303 -5.00 3.73 -48.74
CA ARG A 303 -5.84 2.70 -48.11
C ARG A 303 -7.25 2.76 -48.72
N SER A 304 -7.63 1.73 -49.45
CA SER A 304 -9.00 1.58 -49.95
C SER A 304 -9.95 1.26 -48.79
N ARG A 305 -11.14 1.85 -48.83
CA ARG A 305 -12.26 1.44 -47.98
C ARG A 305 -13.44 1.16 -48.87
N ASP A 306 -13.83 -0.12 -48.93
CA ASP A 306 -14.96 -0.54 -49.73
C ASP A 306 -16.26 -0.17 -49.02
N LEU A 307 -17.09 0.65 -49.68
CA LEU A 307 -18.43 0.98 -49.22
C LEU A 307 -19.41 0.00 -49.85
N ARG A 308 -19.69 -1.10 -49.14
CA ARG A 308 -20.61 -2.14 -49.61
C ARG A 308 -22.05 -1.82 -49.21
N VAL A 309 -22.96 -1.87 -50.18
CA VAL A 309 -24.41 -1.71 -49.99
C VAL A 309 -25.09 -3.06 -50.22
N ARG A 310 -25.90 -3.53 -49.26
CA ARG A 310 -26.65 -4.78 -49.38
C ARG A 310 -27.99 -4.52 -50.07
N ARG A 311 -28.08 -4.95 -51.31
CA ARG A 311 -29.26 -4.82 -52.17
C ARG A 311 -30.57 -5.21 -51.46
N GLN A 312 -30.65 -6.42 -50.89
CA GLN A 312 -31.90 -6.93 -50.32
C GLN A 312 -32.36 -6.08 -49.13
N LYS A 313 -31.43 -5.69 -48.25
CA LYS A 313 -31.75 -4.84 -47.09
C LYS A 313 -32.28 -3.46 -47.50
N VAL A 314 -31.68 -2.85 -48.52
CA VAL A 314 -32.16 -1.57 -49.07
C VAL A 314 -33.54 -1.74 -49.70
N LEU A 315 -33.78 -2.82 -50.44
CA LEU A 315 -35.07 -3.10 -51.05
C LEU A 315 -36.18 -3.31 -50.01
N ASP A 316 -35.92 -4.15 -49.00
CA ASP A 316 -36.87 -4.40 -47.91
C ASP A 316 -37.24 -3.09 -47.18
N ALA A 317 -36.24 -2.25 -46.92
CA ALA A 317 -36.44 -0.92 -46.32
C ALA A 317 -37.29 0.00 -47.21
N LEU A 318 -37.05 0.05 -48.52
CA LEU A 318 -37.82 0.88 -49.45
C LEU A 318 -39.26 0.39 -49.62
N VAL A 319 -39.47 -0.92 -49.69
CA VAL A 319 -40.81 -1.53 -49.73
C VAL A 319 -41.57 -1.20 -48.45
N TRP A 320 -40.90 -1.30 -47.29
CA TRP A 320 -41.50 -0.92 -46.02
C TRP A 320 -41.85 0.58 -45.99
N LEU A 321 -40.93 1.47 -46.38
CA LEU A 321 -41.12 2.92 -46.38
C LEU A 321 -42.25 3.39 -47.30
N THR A 322 -42.50 2.68 -48.40
CA THR A 322 -43.60 2.97 -49.34
C THR A 322 -44.90 2.22 -49.02
N GLY A 323 -44.83 1.29 -48.07
CA GLY A 323 -45.95 0.47 -47.62
C GLY A 323 -46.88 1.18 -46.62
N LYS A 324 -47.82 0.38 -46.11
CA LYS A 324 -48.80 0.79 -45.09
C LYS A 324 -48.62 -0.03 -43.81
N ASN A 325 -48.94 0.57 -42.67
CA ASN A 325 -48.94 -0.09 -41.37
C ASN A 325 -50.18 -1.00 -41.23
N SER A 326 -50.27 -1.73 -40.12
CA SER A 326 -51.41 -2.60 -39.81
C SER A 326 -52.76 -1.86 -39.71
N MET A 327 -52.74 -0.54 -39.53
CA MET A 327 -53.92 0.32 -39.50
C MET A 327 -54.26 0.92 -40.88
N GLY A 328 -53.49 0.59 -41.92
CA GLY A 328 -53.70 1.06 -43.29
C GLY A 328 -53.12 2.45 -43.58
N GLU A 329 -52.42 3.07 -42.64
CA GLU A 329 -51.77 4.37 -42.81
C GLU A 329 -50.37 4.20 -43.43
N PRO A 330 -49.83 5.20 -44.16
CA PRO A 330 -48.48 5.12 -44.71
C PRO A 330 -47.42 4.93 -43.61
N ASN A 331 -46.47 4.02 -43.83
CA ASN A 331 -45.36 3.79 -42.89
C ASN A 331 -44.42 5.01 -42.75
N ASN A 332 -44.37 5.84 -43.78
CA ASN A 332 -43.66 7.12 -43.77
C ASN A 332 -44.62 8.23 -44.22
N PRO A 333 -45.46 8.75 -43.31
CA PRO A 333 -46.39 9.83 -43.64
C PRO A 333 -45.57 11.03 -44.12
N SER A 334 -45.82 11.48 -45.34
CA SER A 334 -45.17 12.68 -45.88
C SER A 334 -45.71 13.88 -45.13
N SER A 335 -45.04 14.29 -44.06
CA SER A 335 -45.38 15.46 -43.24
C SER A 335 -45.15 16.80 -43.96
N ILE A 336 -44.79 16.78 -45.24
CA ILE A 336 -44.77 17.97 -46.09
C ILE A 336 -46.18 18.13 -46.67
N SER A 337 -47.11 18.64 -45.87
CA SER A 337 -48.20 19.39 -46.46
C SER A 337 -47.56 20.56 -47.22
N LYS A 338 -48.06 20.85 -48.43
CA LYS A 338 -47.59 21.97 -49.27
C LYS A 338 -47.74 23.36 -48.61
N GLU A 339 -48.22 23.42 -47.36
CA GLU A 339 -48.56 24.66 -46.65
C GLU A 339 -47.45 25.22 -45.74
N TYR A 340 -46.46 24.41 -45.33
CA TYR A 340 -45.42 24.91 -44.39
C TYR A 340 -44.24 25.65 -45.06
N VAL A 341 -44.14 25.64 -46.39
CA VAL A 341 -43.01 26.29 -47.10
C VAL A 341 -43.22 27.81 -47.24
N THR A 342 -44.42 28.35 -47.00
CA THR A 342 -44.71 29.78 -47.20
C THR A 342 -44.50 30.66 -45.96
N ASN A 343 -44.31 30.10 -44.75
CA ASN A 343 -44.30 30.89 -43.51
C ASN A 343 -42.96 30.93 -42.75
N THR A 344 -41.82 30.74 -43.41
CA THR A 344 -40.50 30.90 -42.74
C THR A 344 -39.47 31.64 -43.58
N ILE A 345 -39.93 32.57 -44.40
CA ILE A 345 -39.10 33.67 -44.92
C ILE A 345 -39.92 34.96 -44.82
N GLN A 346 -39.85 35.61 -43.66
CA GLN A 346 -40.00 37.05 -43.50
C GLN A 346 -38.98 37.54 -42.48
#